data_AF-F9PA12-F1
#
_entry.id   AF-F9PA12-F1
#
_cell.length_a   1.000
_cell.length_b   1.000
_cell.length_c   1.000
_cell.angle_alpha   90.00
_cell.angle_beta   90.00
_cell.angle_gamma   90.00
#
_symmetry.space_group_name_H-M   'P 1'
#
loop_
_entity.id
_entity.type
_entity.pdbx_description
1 polymer ?
#
loop_
_entity_poly.entity_id
_entity_poly.type
_entity_poly.pdbx_seq_one_letter_code
_entity_poly.pdbx_strand_id
1 'polypeptide(L)'
;MSKNIVARNESLANQARSAQTSGTATSYINTIVNSKSITEAISRVSAMNEIVSANNKMLEQQKQDKKAISEKQMANNEAINTVIANQQTLENDAKTLSTKQAELKAAQLNLAAEKATAEGEKNSLLAQKAAAQKAAEEAAAQEAAYKAQQAAQAQAVVSSANTNFEAQVQAVNNSASVATPTQTNVTARSTSTVSRPTYSSSASTYPVGQCTWGAKTLAPWAGDYWGNGAQWAASAAAAGFRTGSTPQVGAIISWNDGGYGHVAVVTAVESPTRIQVSEANYAGNQAIGNYRGWFNPAAAGQGSFTYIYPN
;
A
#
# COMPACT_ATOMS: atom_id res chain seq x y z
N MET A 1 1.78 17.30 3.19
CA MET A 1 0.37 17.11 3.64
C MET A 1 0.15 15.73 4.23
N SER A 2 0.38 14.62 3.51
CA SER A 2 0.19 13.25 4.05
C SER A 2 0.92 12.99 5.39
N LYS A 3 2.23 13.29 5.49
CA LYS A 3 3.00 13.14 6.75
C LYS A 3 2.40 13.93 7.93
N ASN A 4 1.89 15.14 7.68
CA ASN A 4 1.30 15.99 8.73
C ASN A 4 -0.05 15.43 9.20
N ILE A 5 -0.86 14.90 8.27
CA ILE A 5 -2.14 14.25 8.59
C ILE A 5 -1.89 13.04 9.48
N VAL A 6 -0.90 12.19 9.13
CA VAL A 6 -0.56 10.99 9.92
C VAL A 6 -0.08 11.37 11.32
N ALA A 7 0.91 12.28 11.43
CA ALA A 7 1.44 12.72 12.72
C ALA A 7 0.36 13.37 13.61
N ARG A 8 -0.51 14.21 13.01
CA ARG A 8 -1.61 14.86 13.74
C ARG A 8 -2.68 13.86 14.16
N ASN A 9 -2.95 12.83 13.35
CA ASN A 9 -3.86 11.74 13.72
C ASN A 9 -3.37 10.97 14.94
N GLU A 10 -2.07 10.65 14.98
CA GLU A 10 -1.44 10.00 16.14
C GLU A 10 -1.52 10.88 17.40
N SER A 11 -1.22 12.18 17.29
CA SER A 11 -1.35 13.14 18.39
C SER A 11 -2.78 13.25 18.91
N LEU A 12 -3.77 13.40 18.02
CA LEU A 12 -5.19 13.47 18.37
C LEU A 12 -5.66 12.17 19.05
N ALA A 13 -5.22 11.00 18.56
CA ALA A 13 -5.56 9.72 19.17
C ALA A 13 -4.95 9.57 20.58
N ASN A 14 -3.71 10.03 20.78
CA ASN A 14 -3.06 10.02 22.09
C ASN A 14 -3.75 10.97 23.07
N GLN A 15 -4.10 12.19 22.64
CA GLN A 15 -4.83 13.18 23.45
C GLN A 15 -6.24 12.69 23.83
N ALA A 16 -6.98 12.14 22.86
CA ALA A 16 -8.30 11.57 23.11
C ALA A 16 -8.23 10.40 24.10
N ARG A 17 -7.24 9.52 23.95
CA ARG A 17 -7.02 8.40 24.86
C ARG A 17 -6.67 8.87 26.28
N SER A 18 -5.75 9.84 26.44
CA SER A 18 -5.39 10.37 27.77
C SER A 18 -6.57 11.05 28.48
N ALA A 19 -7.50 11.62 27.71
CA ALA A 19 -8.73 12.21 28.23
C ALA A 19 -9.79 11.16 28.59
N GLN A 20 -9.84 10.03 27.87
CA GLN A 20 -10.88 9.00 28.02
C GLN A 20 -10.53 7.83 28.96
N THR A 21 -9.25 7.47 29.13
CA THR A 21 -8.88 6.33 30.00
C THR A 21 -9.26 6.62 31.46
N SER A 22 -10.11 5.74 32.01
CA SER A 22 -10.85 5.90 33.27
C SER A 22 -9.92 6.09 34.48
N GLY A 23 -9.92 7.32 35.01
CA GLY A 23 -9.15 7.74 36.19
C GLY A 23 -8.70 9.21 36.09
N THR A 24 -8.39 9.68 34.89
CA THR A 24 -7.97 11.07 34.63
C THR A 24 -9.14 12.03 34.41
N ALA A 25 -10.24 11.63 33.74
CA ALA A 25 -11.40 12.51 33.56
C ALA A 25 -12.02 12.97 34.90
N THR A 26 -12.15 12.05 35.86
CA THR A 26 -12.57 12.37 37.24
C THR A 26 -11.49 13.17 37.97
N SER A 27 -10.21 12.91 37.71
CA SER A 27 -9.09 13.70 38.26
C SER A 27 -9.03 15.12 37.69
N TYR A 28 -9.41 15.36 36.44
CA TYR A 28 -9.44 16.67 35.79
C TYR A 28 -10.60 17.53 36.30
N ILE A 29 -11.75 16.90 36.54
CA ILE A 29 -12.87 17.56 37.22
C ILE A 29 -12.50 17.81 38.69
N ASN A 30 -11.88 16.83 39.37
CA ASN A 30 -11.43 16.99 40.75
C ASN A 30 -10.27 17.97 40.91
N THR A 31 -9.42 18.22 39.92
CA THR A 31 -8.37 19.26 40.02
C THR A 31 -8.94 20.67 39.91
N ILE A 32 -10.08 20.86 39.24
CA ILE A 32 -10.82 22.13 39.25
C ILE A 32 -11.56 22.27 40.59
N VAL A 33 -12.21 21.20 41.06
CA VAL A 33 -13.04 21.23 42.28
C VAL A 33 -12.21 21.27 43.57
N ASN A 34 -11.04 20.63 43.62
CA ASN A 34 -10.12 20.63 44.77
C ASN A 34 -9.04 21.73 44.72
N SER A 35 -9.19 22.74 43.85
CA SER A 35 -8.25 23.87 43.85
C SER A 35 -8.30 24.61 45.19
N LYS A 36 -7.15 24.80 45.84
CA LYS A 36 -7.05 25.39 47.20
C LYS A 36 -7.50 26.86 47.29
N SER A 37 -7.77 27.52 46.16
CA SER A 37 -8.31 28.89 46.09
C SER A 37 -9.12 29.11 44.81
N ILE A 38 -10.03 30.09 44.82
CA ILE A 38 -10.85 30.48 43.65
C ILE A 38 -9.95 30.94 42.48
N THR A 39 -8.85 31.63 42.77
CA THR A 39 -7.88 32.08 41.76
C THR A 39 -7.20 30.91 41.04
N GLU A 40 -6.82 29.87 41.77
CA GLU A 40 -6.23 28.64 41.20
C GLU A 40 -7.25 27.87 40.34
N ALA A 41 -8.51 27.85 40.74
CA ALA A 41 -9.61 27.27 39.96
C ALA A 41 -9.76 27.97 38.60
N ILE A 42 -9.76 29.31 38.61
CA ILE A 42 -9.92 30.14 37.40
C ILE A 42 -8.75 29.92 36.43
N SER A 43 -7.51 29.90 36.92
CA SER A 43 -6.33 29.64 36.08
C SER A 43 -6.38 28.26 35.42
N ARG A 44 -6.82 27.22 36.14
CA ARG A 44 -6.98 25.86 35.60
C ARG A 44 -8.08 25.76 34.54
N VAL A 45 -9.21 26.44 34.75
CA VAL A 45 -10.29 26.51 33.76
C VAL A 45 -9.83 27.25 32.50
N SER A 46 -9.07 28.33 32.64
CA SER A 46 -8.47 29.05 31.51
C SER A 46 -7.52 28.16 30.71
N ALA A 47 -6.62 27.44 31.39
CA ALA A 47 -5.71 26.49 30.75
C ALA A 47 -6.44 25.33 30.06
N MET A 48 -7.53 24.81 30.65
CA MET A 48 -8.37 23.80 29.99
C MET A 48 -9.06 24.33 28.74
N ASN A 49 -9.60 25.55 28.79
CA ASN A 49 -10.19 26.19 27.62
C ASN A 49 -9.15 26.38 26.51
N GLU A 50 -7.90 26.71 26.87
CA GLU A 50 -6.80 26.81 25.91
C GLU A 50 -6.45 25.45 25.28
N ILE A 51 -6.38 24.37 26.08
CA ILE A 51 -6.14 23.00 25.58
C ILE A 51 -7.28 22.54 24.65
N VAL A 52 -8.54 22.76 25.05
CA VAL A 52 -9.71 22.40 24.23
C VAL A 52 -9.72 23.20 22.93
N SER A 53 -9.41 24.50 22.99
CA SER A 53 -9.27 25.37 21.83
C SER A 53 -8.17 24.88 20.88
N ALA A 54 -6.99 24.52 21.41
CA ALA A 54 -5.89 23.96 20.63
C ALA A 54 -6.26 22.62 19.97
N ASN A 55 -6.99 21.74 20.68
CA ASN A 55 -7.46 20.46 20.15
C ASN A 55 -8.49 20.66 19.03
N ASN A 56 -9.43 21.59 19.21
CA ASN A 56 -10.42 21.94 18.18
C ASN A 56 -9.73 22.52 16.95
N LYS A 57 -8.74 23.40 17.13
CA LYS A 57 -7.92 23.94 16.04
C LYS A 57 -7.15 22.83 15.31
N MET A 58 -6.59 21.87 16.04
CA MET A 58 -5.90 20.72 15.47
C MET A 58 -6.83 19.84 14.63
N LEU A 59 -8.05 19.58 15.12
CA LEU A 59 -9.07 18.80 14.40
C LEU A 59 -9.54 19.53 13.14
N GLU A 60 -9.77 20.84 13.21
CA GLU A 60 -10.18 21.63 12.06
C GLU A 60 -9.07 21.67 11.00
N GLN A 61 -7.81 21.87 11.41
CA GLN A 61 -6.67 21.77 10.50
C GLN A 61 -6.56 20.37 9.87
N GLN A 62 -6.87 19.30 10.63
CA GLN A 62 -6.90 17.93 10.10
C GLN A 62 -7.95 17.76 9.01
N LYS A 63 -9.14 18.33 9.22
CA LYS A 63 -10.23 18.31 8.24
C LYS A 63 -9.85 19.08 6.97
N GLN A 64 -9.25 20.26 7.12
CA GLN A 64 -8.79 21.09 6.00
C GLN A 64 -7.68 20.40 5.21
N ASP A 65 -6.68 19.83 5.88
CA ASP A 65 -5.58 19.12 5.20
C ASP A 65 -6.08 17.87 4.46
N LYS A 66 -7.05 17.13 5.03
CA LYS A 66 -7.71 15.99 4.35
C LYS A 66 -8.53 16.43 3.13
N LYS A 67 -9.23 17.56 3.21
CA LYS A 67 -9.94 18.14 2.06
C LYS A 67 -8.94 18.55 0.96
N ALA A 68 -7.91 19.29 1.33
CA ALA A 68 -6.90 19.80 0.40
C ALA A 68 -6.11 18.67 -0.29
N ILE A 69 -5.79 17.57 0.42
CA ILE A 69 -5.09 16.45 -0.22
C ILE A 69 -5.99 15.73 -1.24
N SER A 70 -7.29 15.59 -0.95
CA SER A 70 -8.25 15.00 -1.88
C SER A 70 -8.39 15.85 -3.15
N GLU A 71 -8.55 17.17 -3.00
CA GLU A 71 -8.63 18.10 -4.14
C GLU A 71 -7.33 18.09 -4.96
N LYS A 72 -6.16 18.11 -4.31
CA LYS A 72 -4.87 18.03 -5.00
C LYS A 72 -4.66 16.69 -5.71
N GLN A 73 -5.12 15.58 -5.14
CA GLN A 73 -5.05 14.27 -5.79
C GLN A 73 -5.91 14.23 -7.05
N MET A 74 -7.14 14.76 -6.98
CA MET A 74 -8.01 14.87 -8.15
C MET A 74 -7.39 15.75 -9.25
N ALA A 75 -6.96 16.96 -8.91
CA ALA A 75 -6.34 17.87 -9.86
C ALA A 75 -5.04 17.30 -10.46
N ASN A 76 -4.23 16.60 -9.66
CA ASN A 76 -3.02 15.94 -10.15
C ASN A 76 -3.34 14.78 -11.10
N ASN A 77 -4.35 13.96 -10.79
CA ASN A 77 -4.78 12.88 -11.68
C ASN A 77 -5.34 13.41 -13.00
N GLU A 78 -6.13 14.50 -12.96
CA GLU A 78 -6.63 15.17 -14.16
C GLU A 78 -5.49 15.75 -15.00
N ALA A 79 -4.50 16.39 -14.36
CA ALA A 79 -3.31 16.88 -15.04
C ALA A 79 -2.50 15.75 -15.70
N ILE A 80 -2.30 14.62 -15.01
CA ILE A 80 -1.64 13.43 -15.57
C ILE A 80 -2.40 12.92 -16.80
N ASN A 81 -3.73 12.77 -16.69
CA ASN A 81 -4.56 12.32 -17.80
C ASN A 81 -4.48 13.27 -19.00
N THR A 82 -4.47 14.57 -18.74
CA THR A 82 -4.35 15.61 -19.77
C THR A 82 -3.00 15.56 -20.46
N VAL A 83 -1.90 15.42 -19.70
CA VAL A 83 -0.55 15.32 -20.26
C VAL A 83 -0.41 14.06 -21.12
N ILE A 84 -0.96 12.92 -20.69
CA ILE A 84 -0.98 11.68 -21.48
C ILE A 84 -1.76 11.88 -22.79
N ALA A 85 -2.95 12.48 -22.73
CA ALA A 85 -3.77 12.75 -23.91
C ALA A 85 -3.08 13.73 -24.89
N ASN A 86 -2.41 14.76 -24.36
CA ASN A 86 -1.66 15.72 -25.17
C ASN A 86 -0.44 15.07 -25.82
N GLN A 87 0.28 14.18 -25.11
CA GLN A 87 1.40 13.43 -25.67
C GLN A 87 0.96 12.57 -26.85
N GLN A 88 -0.15 11.84 -26.71
CA GLN A 88 -0.73 11.05 -27.79
C GLN A 88 -1.16 11.93 -28.98
N THR A 89 -1.79 13.08 -28.70
CA THR A 89 -2.18 14.05 -29.73
C THR A 89 -0.95 14.56 -30.49
N LEU A 90 0.12 14.94 -29.79
CA LEU A 90 1.35 15.42 -30.41
C LEU A 90 2.01 14.38 -31.31
N GLU A 91 2.01 13.11 -30.92
CA GLU A 91 2.55 12.03 -31.74
C GLU A 91 1.69 11.79 -32.99
N ASN A 92 0.36 11.86 -32.87
CA ASN A 92 -0.56 11.80 -33.99
C ASN A 92 -0.40 12.98 -34.95
N ASP A 93 -0.25 14.19 -34.40
CA ASP A 93 -0.05 15.42 -35.17
C ASP A 93 1.29 15.39 -35.90
N ALA A 94 2.35 14.87 -35.30
CA ALA A 94 3.65 14.72 -35.95
C ALA A 94 3.58 13.82 -37.20
N LYS A 95 2.82 12.72 -37.13
CA LYS A 95 2.59 11.85 -38.30
C LYS A 95 1.73 12.53 -39.35
N THR A 96 0.63 13.14 -38.93
CA THR A 96 -0.29 13.87 -39.82
C THR A 96 0.43 15.01 -40.54
N LEU A 97 1.29 15.76 -39.83
CA LEU A 97 2.07 16.86 -40.40
C LEU A 97 3.06 16.36 -41.46
N SER A 98 3.73 15.23 -41.22
CA SER A 98 4.63 14.62 -42.22
C SER A 98 3.88 14.27 -43.51
N THR A 99 2.69 13.69 -43.41
CA THR A 99 1.83 13.39 -44.57
C THR A 99 1.43 14.68 -45.29
N LYS A 100 0.97 15.70 -44.56
CA LYS A 100 0.55 16.99 -45.14
C LYS A 100 1.69 17.73 -45.83
N GLN A 101 2.92 17.66 -45.30
CA GLN A 101 4.09 18.25 -45.94
C GLN A 101 4.44 17.57 -47.27
N ALA A 102 4.32 16.24 -47.34
CA ALA A 102 4.55 15.48 -48.57
C ALA A 102 3.47 15.78 -49.64
N GLU A 103 2.20 15.80 -49.23
CA GLU A 103 1.07 16.20 -50.09
C GLU A 103 1.25 17.63 -50.62
N LEU A 104 1.63 18.57 -49.75
CA LEU A 104 1.86 19.96 -50.13
C LEU A 104 2.98 20.08 -51.16
N LYS A 105 4.08 19.34 -51.00
CA LYS A 105 5.19 19.32 -51.96
C LYS A 105 4.74 18.81 -53.33
N ALA A 106 3.92 17.75 -53.38
CA ALA A 106 3.36 17.24 -54.61
C ALA A 106 2.43 18.26 -55.30
N ALA A 107 1.58 18.96 -54.52
CA ALA A 107 0.69 20.00 -55.03
C ALA A 107 1.46 21.22 -55.58
N GLN A 108 2.54 21.65 -54.90
CA GLN A 108 3.41 22.72 -55.37
C GLN A 108 4.09 22.38 -56.70
N LEU A 109 4.59 21.15 -56.85
CA LEU A 109 5.19 20.67 -58.09
C LEU A 109 4.16 20.55 -59.22
N ASN A 110 2.92 20.15 -58.92
CA ASN A 110 1.84 20.15 -59.90
C ASN A 110 1.55 21.57 -60.41
N LEU A 111 1.42 22.53 -59.50
CA LEU A 111 1.19 23.93 -59.85
C LEU A 111 2.36 24.51 -60.67
N ALA A 112 3.61 24.14 -60.34
CA ALA A 112 4.78 24.54 -61.11
C ALA A 112 4.76 23.95 -62.53
N ALA A 113 4.43 22.67 -62.68
CA ALA A 113 4.34 22.00 -63.98
C ALA A 113 3.24 22.60 -64.88
N GLU A 114 2.13 23.04 -64.30
CA GLU A 114 1.05 23.72 -65.03
C GLU A 114 1.45 25.13 -65.51
N LYS A 115 2.31 25.83 -64.76
CA LYS A 115 2.82 27.16 -65.13
C LYS A 115 4.00 27.15 -66.11
N ALA A 116 4.69 26.01 -66.24
CA ALA A 116 5.87 25.90 -67.09
C ALA A 116 5.50 25.99 -68.58
N THR A 117 6.16 26.89 -69.31
CA THR A 117 5.96 27.11 -70.75
C THR A 117 6.95 26.32 -71.61
N ALA A 118 8.11 25.95 -71.06
CA ALA A 118 9.12 25.16 -71.74
C ALA A 118 8.87 23.65 -71.56
N GLU A 119 8.83 22.90 -72.66
CA GLU A 119 8.46 21.48 -72.67
C GLU A 119 9.47 20.60 -71.90
N GLY A 120 10.77 20.91 -71.97
CA GLY A 120 11.81 20.23 -71.19
C GLY A 120 11.68 20.45 -69.68
N GLU A 121 11.30 21.66 -69.25
CA GLU A 121 11.08 21.99 -67.84
C GLU A 121 9.81 21.28 -67.31
N LYS A 122 8.75 21.28 -68.11
CA LYS A 122 7.50 20.57 -67.80
C LYS A 122 7.74 19.07 -67.59
N ASN A 123 8.51 18.41 -68.46
CA ASN A 123 8.83 17.00 -68.31
C ASN A 123 9.64 16.70 -67.03
N SER A 124 10.58 17.57 -66.68
CA SER A 124 11.33 17.45 -65.41
C SER A 124 10.43 17.63 -64.19
N LEU A 125 9.55 18.63 -64.18
CA LEU A 125 8.61 18.90 -63.09
C LEU A 125 7.59 17.77 -62.92
N LEU A 126 7.13 17.16 -64.02
CA LEU A 126 6.24 15.99 -63.98
C LEU A 126 6.94 14.77 -63.36
N ALA A 127 8.22 14.53 -63.67
CA ALA A 127 9.00 13.47 -63.05
C ALA A 127 9.18 13.72 -61.53
N GLN A 128 9.48 14.96 -61.13
CA GLN A 128 9.59 15.34 -59.71
C GLN A 128 8.24 15.23 -58.98
N LYS A 129 7.13 15.61 -59.62
CA LYS A 129 5.78 15.43 -59.09
C LYS A 129 5.49 13.96 -58.82
N ALA A 130 5.78 13.07 -59.77
CA ALA A 130 5.56 11.63 -59.58
C ALA A 130 6.34 11.09 -58.38
N ALA A 131 7.59 11.53 -58.19
CA ALA A 131 8.39 11.16 -57.03
C ALA A 131 7.81 11.72 -55.71
N ALA A 132 7.35 12.98 -55.71
CA ALA A 132 6.74 13.60 -54.53
C ALA A 132 5.38 12.97 -54.18
N GLN A 133 4.59 12.58 -55.18
CA GLN A 133 3.31 11.91 -54.99
C GLN A 133 3.51 10.51 -54.41
N LYS A 134 4.50 9.76 -54.90
CA LYS A 134 4.90 8.49 -54.29
C LYS A 134 5.32 8.65 -52.82
N ALA A 135 6.11 9.69 -52.51
CA ALA A 135 6.49 9.99 -51.14
C ALA A 135 5.29 10.37 -50.24
N ALA A 136 4.28 11.05 -50.79
CA ALA A 136 3.05 11.37 -50.07
C ALA A 136 2.20 10.11 -49.78
N GLU A 137 2.09 9.20 -50.75
CA GLU A 137 1.42 7.90 -50.57
C GLU A 137 2.13 7.04 -49.52
N GLU A 138 3.46 6.99 -49.52
CA GLU A 138 4.26 6.30 -48.51
C GLU A 138 4.06 6.90 -47.11
N ALA A 139 4.04 8.24 -46.98
CA ALA A 139 3.77 8.92 -45.71
C ALA A 139 2.35 8.62 -45.18
N ALA A 140 1.35 8.67 -46.05
CA ALA A 140 -0.04 8.34 -45.70
C ALA A 140 -0.18 6.87 -45.25
N ALA A 141 0.51 5.93 -45.91
CA ALA A 141 0.52 4.53 -45.52
C ALA A 141 1.16 4.33 -44.13
N GLN A 142 2.26 5.04 -43.83
CA GLN A 142 2.89 5.00 -42.51
C GLN A 142 1.99 5.58 -41.42
N GLU A 143 1.29 6.68 -41.68
CA GLU A 143 0.33 7.27 -40.75
C GLU A 143 -0.83 6.31 -40.47
N ALA A 144 -1.39 5.68 -41.51
CA ALA A 144 -2.47 4.70 -41.37
C ALA A 144 -2.02 3.47 -40.55
N ALA A 145 -0.82 2.95 -40.81
CA ALA A 145 -0.25 1.84 -40.04
C ALA A 145 -0.04 2.22 -38.56
N TYR A 146 0.42 3.44 -38.29
CA TYR A 146 0.59 3.96 -36.93
C TYR A 146 -0.75 4.06 -36.18
N LYS A 147 -1.78 4.63 -36.81
CA LYS A 147 -3.14 4.72 -36.22
C LYS A 147 -3.75 3.34 -35.98
N ALA A 148 -3.56 2.39 -36.89
CA ALA A 148 -4.01 1.01 -36.72
C ALA A 148 -3.32 0.31 -35.55
N GLN A 149 -2.01 0.50 -35.37
CA GLN A 149 -1.27 -0.06 -34.22
C GLN A 149 -1.77 0.51 -32.89
N GLN A 150 -2.02 1.83 -32.81
CA GLN A 150 -2.58 2.44 -31.59
C GLN A 150 -3.97 1.89 -31.26
N ALA A 151 -4.84 1.76 -32.27
CA ALA A 151 -6.18 1.19 -32.06
C ALA A 151 -6.12 -0.26 -31.56
N ALA A 152 -5.22 -1.08 -32.11
CA ALA A 152 -5.01 -2.46 -31.67
C ALA A 152 -4.48 -2.54 -30.23
N GLN A 153 -3.53 -1.67 -29.85
CA GLN A 153 -3.03 -1.59 -28.48
C GLN A 153 -4.11 -1.17 -27.50
N ALA A 154 -4.91 -0.16 -27.84
CA ALA A 154 -6.04 0.28 -27.02
C ALA A 154 -7.06 -0.86 -26.81
N GLN A 155 -7.37 -1.61 -27.85
CA GLN A 155 -8.29 -2.75 -27.77
C GLN A 155 -7.73 -3.89 -26.90
N ALA A 156 -6.43 -4.17 -27.00
CA ALA A 156 -5.77 -5.18 -26.15
C ALA A 156 -5.80 -4.81 -24.66
N VAL A 157 -5.62 -3.53 -24.32
CA VAL A 157 -5.72 -3.05 -22.93
C VAL A 157 -7.14 -3.26 -22.38
N VAL A 158 -8.17 -2.92 -23.16
CA VAL A 158 -9.59 -3.14 -22.78
C VAL A 158 -9.89 -4.63 -22.61
N SER A 159 -9.42 -5.49 -23.51
CA SER A 159 -9.60 -6.94 -23.40
C SER A 159 -8.92 -7.52 -22.16
N SER A 160 -7.71 -7.05 -21.82
CA SER A 160 -6.98 -7.52 -20.63
C SER A 160 -7.64 -7.10 -19.31
N ALA A 161 -8.30 -5.93 -19.28
CA ALA A 161 -9.07 -5.48 -18.13
C ALA A 161 -10.30 -6.37 -17.85
N ASN A 162 -10.96 -6.87 -18.89
CA ASN A 162 -12.13 -7.76 -18.74
C ASN A 162 -11.76 -9.14 -18.18
N THR A 163 -10.63 -9.71 -18.58
CA THR A 163 -10.14 -11.00 -18.03
C THR A 163 -9.82 -10.95 -16.54
N ASN A 164 -9.39 -9.79 -16.00
CA ASN A 164 -9.14 -9.63 -14.57
C ASN A 164 -10.43 -9.53 -13.74
N PHE A 165 -11.50 -8.99 -14.32
CA PHE A 165 -12.81 -8.94 -13.68
C PHE A 165 -13.46 -10.34 -13.62
N GLU A 166 -13.39 -11.10 -14.72
CA GLU A 166 -13.92 -12.48 -14.77
C GLU A 166 -13.18 -13.43 -13.81
N ALA A 167 -11.86 -13.29 -13.67
CA ALA A 167 -11.07 -14.06 -12.71
C ALA A 167 -11.40 -13.71 -11.24
N GLN A 168 -11.74 -12.45 -10.93
CA GLN A 168 -12.18 -12.05 -9.59
C GLN A 168 -13.61 -12.54 -9.26
N VAL A 169 -14.51 -12.62 -10.25
CA VAL A 169 -15.87 -13.14 -10.05
C VAL A 169 -15.88 -14.67 -9.86
N GLN A 170 -14.96 -15.42 -10.48
CA GLN A 170 -14.84 -16.86 -10.21
C GLN A 170 -14.20 -17.19 -8.85
N ALA A 171 -13.34 -16.32 -8.31
CA ALA A 171 -12.70 -16.55 -7.01
C ALA A 171 -13.67 -16.40 -5.82
N VAL A 172 -14.76 -15.62 -5.95
CA VAL A 172 -15.78 -15.48 -4.88
C VAL A 172 -16.83 -16.59 -4.89
N ASN A 173 -17.07 -17.26 -6.03
CA ASN A 173 -18.10 -18.31 -6.15
C ASN A 173 -17.63 -19.73 -5.77
N ASN A 174 -16.35 -19.95 -5.49
CA ASN A 174 -15.83 -21.29 -5.20
C ASN A 174 -15.53 -21.56 -3.70
N SER A 175 -16.16 -20.82 -2.78
CA SER A 175 -16.09 -21.06 -1.33
C SER A 175 -17.10 -22.11 -0.83
N ALA A 176 -17.50 -23.06 -1.68
CA ALA A 176 -18.26 -24.23 -1.26
C ALA A 176 -18.01 -25.39 -2.22
N SER A 177 -17.06 -26.27 -1.88
CA SER A 177 -17.13 -27.74 -2.00
C SER A 177 -15.73 -28.34 -2.06
N VAL A 178 -15.38 -29.06 -1.01
CA VAL A 178 -14.24 -29.97 -0.93
C VAL A 178 -14.61 -31.23 -1.71
N ALA A 179 -13.95 -31.51 -2.84
CA ALA A 179 -13.85 -32.86 -3.40
C ALA A 179 -12.69 -32.97 -4.42
N THR A 180 -11.71 -33.80 -4.04
CA THR A 180 -10.86 -34.72 -4.83
C THR A 180 -10.31 -34.26 -6.20
N PRO A 181 -8.97 -34.19 -6.41
CA PRO A 181 -8.42 -33.86 -7.71
C PRO A 181 -8.32 -35.11 -8.59
N THR A 182 -9.01 -35.08 -9.74
CA THR A 182 -8.63 -35.90 -10.90
C THR A 182 -7.86 -35.02 -11.88
N GLN A 183 -6.79 -35.60 -12.38
CA GLN A 183 -5.66 -35.06 -13.11
C GLN A 183 -6.03 -34.30 -14.40
N THR A 184 -5.58 -33.05 -14.53
CA THR A 184 -5.37 -32.39 -15.83
C THR A 184 -4.13 -31.50 -15.76
N ASN A 185 -3.17 -31.77 -16.64
CA ASN A 185 -1.91 -31.03 -16.79
C ASN A 185 -2.17 -29.58 -17.22
N VAL A 186 -1.87 -28.64 -16.33
CA VAL A 186 -1.57 -27.24 -16.66
C VAL A 186 -0.22 -26.89 -16.07
N THR A 187 0.68 -26.39 -16.91
CA THR A 187 2.04 -25.94 -16.59
C THR A 187 1.99 -24.92 -15.46
N ALA A 188 2.16 -25.39 -14.23
CA ALA A 188 2.12 -24.58 -13.04
C ALA A 188 3.41 -23.76 -12.93
N ARG A 189 3.24 -22.44 -12.91
CA ARG A 189 4.24 -21.49 -12.43
C ARG A 189 4.73 -21.97 -11.06
N SER A 190 6.02 -22.29 -10.97
CA SER A 190 6.67 -22.78 -9.75
C SER A 190 6.51 -21.78 -8.61
N THR A 191 5.46 -21.94 -7.79
CA THR A 191 5.45 -21.41 -6.44
C THR A 191 6.30 -22.37 -5.62
N SER A 192 7.49 -21.93 -5.26
CA SER A 192 8.37 -22.63 -4.32
C SER A 192 7.63 -22.79 -2.99
N THR A 193 6.98 -23.95 -2.80
CA THR A 193 6.37 -24.33 -1.53
C THR A 193 7.50 -24.79 -0.63
N VAL A 194 7.99 -23.90 0.24
CA VAL A 194 8.88 -24.30 1.33
C VAL A 194 8.07 -25.23 2.23
N SER A 195 8.34 -26.53 2.16
CA SER A 195 7.71 -27.52 3.02
C SER A 195 8.14 -27.27 4.47
N ARG A 196 7.18 -26.92 5.34
CA ARG A 196 7.40 -26.64 6.76
C ARG A 196 7.04 -27.88 7.60
N PRO A 197 7.74 -28.11 8.72
CA PRO A 197 7.37 -29.18 9.65
C PRO A 197 5.96 -28.95 10.20
N THR A 198 5.20 -30.04 10.36
CA THR A 198 3.96 -30.03 11.15
C THR A 198 4.29 -30.26 12.62
N TYR A 199 3.82 -29.39 13.50
CA TYR A 199 4.07 -29.45 14.95
C TYR A 199 2.83 -29.91 15.71
N SER A 200 3.04 -30.31 16.97
CA SER A 200 1.94 -30.64 17.87
C SER A 200 1.02 -29.43 18.10
N SER A 201 -0.28 -29.63 18.24
CA SER A 201 -1.19 -28.56 18.68
C SER A 201 -1.13 -28.32 20.19
N SER A 202 -0.43 -29.17 20.95
CA SER A 202 -0.26 -29.06 22.39
C SER A 202 0.91 -28.15 22.77
N ALA A 203 0.75 -27.38 23.86
CA ALA A 203 1.81 -26.57 24.46
C ALA A 203 2.63 -27.32 25.53
N SER A 204 2.47 -28.64 25.64
CA SER A 204 3.09 -29.48 26.70
C SER A 204 4.61 -29.45 26.77
N THR A 205 5.29 -29.08 25.67
CA THR A 205 6.76 -28.94 25.64
C THR A 205 7.28 -27.65 26.27
N TYR A 206 6.38 -26.70 26.59
CA TYR A 206 6.70 -25.46 27.27
C TYR A 206 6.08 -25.44 28.68
N PRO A 207 6.81 -25.03 29.73
CA PRO A 207 6.27 -25.00 31.08
C PRO A 207 5.05 -24.08 31.19
N VAL A 208 3.98 -24.58 31.82
CA VAL A 208 2.73 -23.83 32.02
C VAL A 208 3.00 -22.49 32.70
N GLY A 209 2.35 -21.44 32.20
CA GLY A 209 2.49 -20.09 32.73
C GLY A 209 3.70 -19.32 32.22
N GLN A 210 4.53 -19.91 31.34
CA GLN A 210 5.61 -19.19 30.64
C GLN A 210 5.12 -18.48 29.37
N CYS A 211 5.86 -17.46 28.92
CA CYS A 211 5.53 -16.73 27.69
C CYS A 211 5.50 -17.64 26.46
N THR A 212 6.41 -18.62 26.40
CA THR A 212 6.49 -19.64 25.35
C THR A 212 5.27 -20.57 25.36
N TRP A 213 4.82 -20.99 26.53
CA TRP A 213 3.58 -21.77 26.68
C TRP A 213 2.35 -20.98 26.23
N GLY A 214 2.24 -19.71 26.62
CA GLY A 214 1.15 -18.84 26.19
C GLY A 214 1.13 -18.64 24.67
N ALA A 215 2.30 -18.34 24.09
CA ALA A 215 2.44 -18.16 22.65
C ALA A 215 2.12 -19.44 21.87
N LYS A 216 2.60 -20.61 22.32
CA LYS A 216 2.28 -21.91 21.69
C LYS A 216 0.79 -22.27 21.80
N THR A 217 0.15 -21.91 22.91
CA THR A 217 -1.30 -22.12 23.10
C THR A 217 -2.13 -21.26 22.14
N LEU A 218 -1.73 -20.01 21.91
CA LEU A 218 -2.40 -19.08 21.00
C LEU A 218 -2.05 -19.31 19.52
N ALA A 219 -0.84 -19.80 19.25
CA ALA A 219 -0.30 -20.07 17.93
C ALA A 219 0.22 -21.52 17.87
N PRO A 220 -0.68 -22.53 17.76
CA PRO A 220 -0.31 -23.95 17.81
C PRO A 220 0.61 -24.39 16.66
N TRP A 221 0.72 -23.57 15.61
CA TRP A 221 1.65 -23.76 14.50
C TRP A 221 3.11 -23.49 14.86
N ALA A 222 3.40 -22.85 15.99
CA ALA A 222 4.76 -22.61 16.47
C ALA A 222 5.49 -23.93 16.71
N GLY A 223 6.82 -23.94 16.66
CA GLY A 223 7.58 -25.17 16.92
C GLY A 223 7.50 -25.64 18.37
N ASP A 224 7.74 -26.94 18.56
CA ASP A 224 7.64 -27.57 19.89
C ASP A 224 8.88 -27.35 20.77
N TYR A 225 10.03 -27.03 20.16
CA TYR A 225 11.34 -26.93 20.85
C TYR A 225 12.15 -25.69 20.44
N TRP A 226 11.51 -24.53 20.33
CA TRP A 226 12.18 -23.27 19.95
C TRP A 226 12.94 -22.59 21.09
N GLY A 227 12.97 -23.21 22.28
CA GLY A 227 13.72 -22.71 23.43
C GLY A 227 13.10 -21.46 24.05
N ASN A 228 13.96 -20.54 24.50
CA ASN A 228 13.58 -19.30 25.14
C ASN A 228 12.95 -18.30 24.15
N GLY A 229 12.16 -17.34 24.62
CA GLY A 229 11.47 -16.38 23.77
C GLY A 229 12.42 -15.61 22.81
N ALA A 230 13.63 -15.28 23.25
CA ALA A 230 14.67 -14.65 22.43
C ALA A 230 15.11 -15.49 21.22
N GLN A 231 14.97 -16.82 21.28
CA GLN A 231 15.47 -17.77 20.28
C GLN A 231 14.39 -18.17 19.25
N TRP A 232 13.13 -17.80 19.48
CA TRP A 232 12.02 -18.25 18.65
C TRP A 232 12.14 -17.78 17.20
N ALA A 233 12.50 -16.51 16.96
CA ALA A 233 12.67 -16.02 15.60
C ALA A 233 13.76 -16.77 14.82
N ALA A 234 14.91 -17.02 15.45
CA ALA A 234 16.01 -17.76 14.84
C ALA A 234 15.64 -19.23 14.56
N SER A 235 14.99 -19.89 15.53
CA SER A 235 14.53 -21.27 15.39
C SER A 235 13.46 -21.43 14.31
N ALA A 236 12.53 -20.48 14.24
CA ALA A 236 11.50 -20.46 13.23
C ALA A 236 12.09 -20.24 11.82
N ALA A 237 13.03 -19.29 11.67
CA ALA A 237 13.72 -19.07 10.41
C ALA A 237 14.48 -20.32 9.94
N ALA A 238 15.18 -21.00 10.85
CA ALA A 238 15.86 -22.27 10.56
C ALA A 238 14.87 -23.39 10.15
N ALA A 239 13.65 -23.37 10.70
CA ALA A 239 12.56 -24.28 10.33
C ALA A 239 11.80 -23.86 9.05
N GLY A 240 12.25 -22.84 8.33
CA GLY A 240 11.64 -22.37 7.08
C GLY A 240 10.44 -21.43 7.26
N PHE A 241 10.25 -20.88 8.46
CA PHE A 241 9.21 -19.87 8.70
C PHE A 241 9.67 -18.52 8.15
N ARG A 242 8.74 -17.77 7.55
CA ARG A 242 9.00 -16.37 7.20
C ARG A 242 9.10 -15.55 8.48
N THR A 243 10.15 -14.74 8.55
CA THR A 243 10.36 -13.78 9.64
C THR A 243 10.52 -12.37 9.08
N GLY A 244 10.19 -11.35 9.86
CA GLY A 244 10.30 -9.96 9.40
C GLY A 244 10.06 -8.92 10.50
N SER A 245 10.01 -7.65 10.10
CA SER A 245 9.89 -6.50 10.99
C SER A 245 8.51 -5.82 10.96
N THR A 246 7.58 -6.31 10.13
CA THR A 246 6.24 -5.75 10.01
C THR A 246 5.24 -6.55 10.85
N PRO A 247 4.49 -5.93 11.78
CA PRO A 247 3.48 -6.64 12.55
C PRO A 247 2.32 -7.11 11.66
N GLN A 248 1.84 -8.32 11.94
CA GLN A 248 0.64 -8.89 11.31
C GLN A 248 -0.16 -9.61 12.39
N VAL A 249 -1.49 -9.47 12.36
CA VAL A 249 -2.38 -10.22 13.28
C VAL A 249 -2.14 -11.72 13.11
N GLY A 250 -1.98 -12.43 14.22
CA GLY A 250 -1.65 -13.86 14.27
C GLY A 250 -0.16 -14.18 14.12
N ALA A 251 0.70 -13.20 13.84
CA ALA A 251 2.15 -13.39 13.92
C ALA A 251 2.61 -13.51 15.38
N ILE A 252 3.69 -14.26 15.61
CA ILE A 252 4.37 -14.28 16.90
C ILE A 252 5.45 -13.21 16.87
N ILE A 253 5.44 -12.30 17.84
CA ILE A 253 6.55 -11.39 18.07
C ILE A 253 7.51 -12.04 19.08
N SER A 254 8.79 -12.10 18.72
CA SER A 254 9.90 -12.60 19.54
C SER A 254 10.84 -11.45 19.84
N TRP A 255 11.01 -11.15 21.13
CA TRP A 255 11.93 -10.14 21.66
C TRP A 255 13.19 -10.82 22.18
N ASN A 256 14.33 -10.28 21.80
CA ASN A 256 15.66 -10.72 22.20
C ASN A 256 16.40 -9.56 22.88
N ASP A 257 16.55 -9.70 24.20
CA ASP A 257 17.24 -8.80 25.12
C ASP A 257 18.67 -9.26 25.46
N GLY A 258 19.17 -10.31 24.78
CA GLY A 258 20.45 -10.96 25.10
C GLY A 258 20.37 -12.01 26.21
N GLY A 259 19.17 -12.26 26.76
CA GLY A 259 18.89 -13.27 27.79
C GLY A 259 17.76 -14.22 27.39
N TYR A 260 16.78 -14.39 28.29
CA TYR A 260 15.62 -15.24 28.03
C TYR A 260 14.68 -14.64 26.95
N GLY A 261 14.65 -13.30 26.84
CA GLY A 261 13.73 -12.59 25.97
C GLY A 261 12.26 -12.84 26.29
N HIS A 262 11.41 -12.58 25.31
CA HIS A 262 9.96 -12.69 25.46
C HIS A 262 9.27 -13.04 24.15
N VAL A 263 8.09 -13.66 24.22
CA VAL A 263 7.24 -13.92 23.04
C VAL A 263 5.78 -13.63 23.33
N ALA A 264 5.07 -13.16 22.31
CA ALA A 264 3.64 -12.91 22.35
C ALA A 264 2.99 -13.09 20.97
N VAL A 265 1.67 -13.23 20.93
CA VAL A 265 0.92 -13.29 19.66
C VAL A 265 0.24 -11.95 19.40
N VAL A 266 0.45 -11.39 18.21
CA VAL A 266 -0.15 -10.12 17.79
C VAL A 266 -1.65 -10.30 17.57
N THR A 267 -2.47 -9.51 18.27
CA THR A 267 -3.94 -9.57 18.20
C THR A 267 -4.56 -8.40 17.44
N ALA A 268 -3.88 -7.25 17.37
CA ALA A 268 -4.31 -6.10 16.57
C ALA A 268 -3.11 -5.27 16.09
N VAL A 269 -3.24 -4.66 14.91
CA VAL A 269 -2.21 -3.81 14.30
C VAL A 269 -2.86 -2.54 13.76
N GLU A 270 -2.34 -1.38 14.18
CA GLU A 270 -2.73 -0.08 13.62
C GLU A 270 -1.57 0.55 12.84
N SER A 271 -0.35 0.36 13.32
CA SER A 271 0.88 0.78 12.64
C SER A 271 2.08 -0.07 13.10
N PRO A 272 3.25 0.03 12.45
CA PRO A 272 4.47 -0.67 12.89
C PRO A 272 4.88 -0.38 14.35
N THR A 273 4.47 0.77 14.89
CA THR A 273 4.79 1.24 16.25
C THR A 273 3.58 1.20 17.18
N ARG A 274 2.45 0.60 16.77
CA ARG A 274 1.25 0.53 17.59
C ARG A 274 0.47 -0.75 17.33
N ILE A 275 0.64 -1.71 18.25
CA ILE A 275 0.03 -3.03 18.19
C ILE A 275 -0.65 -3.39 19.52
N GLN A 276 -1.48 -4.43 19.51
CA GLN A 276 -1.87 -5.18 20.70
C GLN A 276 -1.37 -6.61 20.59
N VAL A 277 -1.08 -7.22 21.73
CA VAL A 277 -0.67 -8.62 21.83
C VAL A 277 -1.49 -9.34 22.90
N SER A 278 -1.59 -10.66 22.76
CA SER A 278 -1.95 -11.56 23.85
C SER A 278 -0.71 -12.39 24.22
N GLU A 279 -0.41 -12.43 25.50
CA GLU A 279 0.85 -12.97 26.04
C GLU A 279 0.62 -13.66 27.38
N ALA A 280 1.64 -14.37 27.87
CA ALA A 280 1.69 -14.94 29.22
C ALA A 280 3.02 -14.59 29.89
N ASN A 281 3.07 -14.68 31.21
CA ASN A 281 4.20 -14.30 32.06
C ASN A 281 4.68 -12.85 31.88
N TYR A 282 3.75 -11.91 31.66
CA TYR A 282 4.09 -10.49 31.60
C TYR A 282 3.97 -9.85 32.99
N ALA A 283 5.06 -9.21 33.45
CA ALA A 283 5.14 -8.58 34.78
C ALA A 283 4.70 -9.51 35.94
N GLY A 284 5.00 -10.81 35.83
CA GLY A 284 4.64 -11.84 36.81
C GLY A 284 3.23 -12.42 36.66
N ASN A 285 2.42 -11.95 35.70
CA ASN A 285 1.12 -12.55 35.42
C ASN A 285 1.25 -13.73 34.45
N GLN A 286 1.10 -14.95 34.98
CA GLN A 286 1.29 -16.19 34.24
C GLN A 286 0.07 -16.63 33.41
N ALA A 287 -1.09 -15.97 33.56
CA ALA A 287 -2.24 -16.27 32.72
C ALA A 287 -2.01 -15.80 31.27
N ILE A 288 -2.85 -16.25 30.35
CA ILE A 288 -2.87 -15.72 28.98
C ILE A 288 -3.82 -14.53 28.95
N GLY A 289 -3.36 -13.39 28.45
CA GLY A 289 -4.20 -12.20 28.32
C GLY A 289 -3.56 -11.04 27.60
N ASN A 290 -4.33 -9.97 27.48
CA ASN A 290 -3.84 -8.68 26.97
C ASN A 290 -3.52 -7.77 28.15
N TYR A 291 -2.23 -7.60 28.44
CA TYR A 291 -1.76 -6.84 29.60
C TYR A 291 -1.30 -5.42 29.27
N ARG A 292 -1.00 -5.14 28.01
CA ARG A 292 -0.39 -3.87 27.57
C ARG A 292 -1.35 -2.95 26.84
N GLY A 293 -2.47 -3.47 26.33
CA GLY A 293 -3.33 -2.72 25.41
C GLY A 293 -2.56 -2.30 24.15
N TRP A 294 -2.79 -1.07 23.67
CA TRP A 294 -2.04 -0.51 22.54
C TRP A 294 -0.67 -0.01 22.99
N PHE A 295 0.41 -0.58 22.48
CA PHE A 295 1.78 -0.21 22.83
C PHE A 295 2.72 -0.21 21.62
N ASN A 296 3.89 0.41 21.80
CA ASN A 296 4.98 0.40 20.80
C ASN A 296 5.97 -0.73 21.13
N PRO A 297 6.10 -1.76 20.26
CA PRO A 297 6.97 -2.90 20.54
C PRO A 297 8.46 -2.53 20.57
N ALA A 298 8.87 -1.47 19.86
CA ALA A 298 10.25 -0.97 19.88
C ALA A 298 10.61 -0.21 21.16
N ALA A 299 9.61 0.40 21.82
CA ALA A 299 9.79 1.13 23.06
C ALA A 299 9.54 0.27 24.31
N ALA A 300 9.28 -1.03 24.14
CA ALA A 300 8.91 -1.94 25.23
C ALA A 300 10.09 -2.32 26.15
N GLY A 301 11.32 -1.91 25.83
CA GLY A 301 12.51 -2.18 26.66
C GLY A 301 12.97 -3.64 26.67
N GLN A 302 12.50 -4.47 25.74
CA GLN A 302 12.79 -5.91 25.66
C GLN A 302 13.81 -6.25 24.55
N GLY A 303 14.69 -5.31 24.22
CA GLY A 303 15.71 -5.49 23.18
C GLY A 303 15.15 -5.50 21.75
N SER A 304 15.88 -6.15 20.85
CA SER A 304 15.50 -6.28 19.44
C SER A 304 14.30 -7.21 19.29
N PHE A 305 13.46 -7.03 18.28
CA PHE A 305 12.31 -7.90 18.05
C PHE A 305 12.15 -8.31 16.60
N THR A 306 11.50 -9.44 16.38
CA THR A 306 11.22 -10.01 15.06
C THR A 306 9.86 -10.69 15.08
N TYR A 307 9.08 -10.52 14.01
CA TYR A 307 7.81 -11.22 13.82
C TYR A 307 8.05 -12.53 13.05
N ILE A 308 7.37 -13.58 13.46
CA ILE A 308 7.32 -14.89 12.84
C ILE A 308 5.92 -15.05 12.24
N TYR A 309 5.84 -15.31 10.94
CA TYR A 309 4.58 -15.37 10.22
C TYR A 309 4.07 -16.81 10.08
N PRO A 310 2.74 -17.05 10.22
CA PRO A 310 2.16 -18.37 10.03
C PRO A 310 2.32 -18.91 8.60
N ASN A 311 2.50 -18.02 7.61
CA ASN A 311 2.74 -18.32 6.19
C ASN A 311 3.94 -17.55 5.64
#